data_AF-A0A917VZM6-F1
#
_entry.id   AF-A0A917VZM6-F1
#
_cell.length_a   1.000
_cell.length_b   1.000
_cell.length_c   1.000
_cell.angle_alpha   90.00
_cell.angle_beta   90.00
_cell.angle_gamma   90.00
#
_symmetry.space_group_name_H-M   'P 1'
#
loop_
_entity.id
_entity.type
_entity.pdbx_description
1 polymer ?
#
loop_
_entity_poly.entity_id
_entity_poly.type
_entity_poly.pdbx_seq_one_letter_code
_entity_poly.pdbx_strand_id
1 'polypeptide(L)'
;MQASYEHPSLRIPVTAEQRDRAADYLKAAYAEGRISEAEFDRRIGLVLGAATRKDLNDAFYGLVEPSAQATGAPYAAPFGNTAGGYGDPGPFRSYGSSLSQAAQNFPALQQGSAGGALAHFSGLFTSVLGPGIGYAASRPGSVARKESAKAFNFQLIALIALVVGGALQGISHSGLVGFLVGLGWVAWAVLTIVGGVKAAHGENWTNPVTKAVKLHVLPEK
;
A
#
# COMPACT_ATOMS: atom_id res chain seq x y z
N MET A 1 -16.86 25.70 30.11
CA MET A 1 -16.26 25.42 28.80
C MET A 1 -15.48 24.12 28.94
N GLN A 2 -16.01 22.98 28.50
CA GLN A 2 -15.27 21.71 28.56
C GLN A 2 -14.22 21.74 27.44
N ALA A 3 -12.94 21.70 27.81
CA ALA A 3 -11.87 21.53 26.83
C ALA A 3 -12.08 20.18 26.15
N SER A 4 -12.36 20.19 24.84
CA SER A 4 -12.40 18.97 24.03
C SER A 4 -11.00 18.37 24.02
N TYR A 5 -10.75 17.40 24.90
CA TYR A 5 -9.50 16.67 24.93
C TYR A 5 -9.38 15.83 23.66
N GLU A 6 -8.64 16.36 22.69
CA GLU A 6 -8.30 15.65 21.46
C GLU A 6 -7.40 14.46 21.82
N HIS A 7 -7.82 13.25 21.44
CA HIS A 7 -7.08 12.05 21.82
C HIS A 7 -5.68 12.06 21.16
N PRO A 8 -4.59 11.80 21.91
CA PRO A 8 -3.21 11.90 21.39
C PRO A 8 -2.95 11.08 20.12
N SER A 9 -3.68 9.97 19.94
CA SER A 9 -3.58 9.11 18.75
C SER A 9 -3.97 9.79 17.44
N LEU A 10 -4.74 10.88 17.46
CA LEU A 10 -5.15 11.60 16.26
C LEU A 10 -3.97 12.32 15.59
N ARG A 11 -2.92 12.63 16.34
CA ARG A 11 -1.70 13.30 15.84
C ARG A 11 -0.64 12.33 15.31
N ILE A 12 -0.87 11.03 15.41
CA ILE A 12 0.07 10.02 14.94
C ILE A 12 0.20 10.14 13.41
N PRO A 13 1.42 10.20 12.85
CA PRO A 13 1.63 10.26 11.41
C PRO A 13 1.16 8.97 10.72
N VAL A 14 0.57 9.14 9.54
CA VAL A 14 0.02 8.05 8.73
C VAL A 14 1.04 7.63 7.68
N THR A 15 1.35 6.34 7.64
CA THR A 15 2.27 5.76 6.64
C THR A 15 1.59 5.63 5.28
N ALA A 16 2.34 5.64 4.19
CA ALA A 16 1.79 5.42 2.84
C ALA A 16 0.93 4.15 2.76
N GLU A 17 1.36 3.06 3.40
CA GLU A 17 0.62 1.80 3.48
C GLU A 17 -0.75 1.93 4.19
N GLN A 18 -0.88 2.84 5.16
CA GLN A 18 -2.15 3.07 5.84
C GLN A 18 -3.09 3.90 4.95
N ARG A 19 -2.55 4.82 4.15
CA ARG A 19 -3.31 5.52 3.10
C ARG A 19 -3.75 4.54 2.00
N ASP A 20 -2.89 3.59 1.61
CA ASP A 20 -3.24 2.58 0.61
C ASP A 20 -4.40 1.69 1.08
N ARG A 21 -4.32 1.13 2.30
CA ARG A 21 -5.43 0.34 2.86
C ARG A 21 -6.73 1.12 2.96
N ALA A 22 -6.64 2.40 3.29
CA ALA A 22 -7.78 3.30 3.30
C ALA A 22 -8.35 3.52 1.88
N ALA A 23 -7.49 3.76 0.88
CA ALA A 23 -7.90 3.89 -0.50
C ALA A 23 -8.62 2.63 -0.99
N ASP A 24 -8.15 1.45 -0.60
CA ASP A 24 -8.77 0.18 -0.97
C ASP A 24 -10.15 -0.01 -0.34
N TYR A 25 -10.33 0.40 0.92
CA TYR A 25 -11.65 0.42 1.55
C TYR A 25 -12.63 1.32 0.78
N LEU A 26 -12.19 2.50 0.33
CA LEU A 26 -13.03 3.41 -0.46
C LEU A 26 -13.40 2.79 -1.82
N LYS A 27 -12.45 2.12 -2.50
CA LYS A 27 -12.71 1.43 -3.77
C LYS A 27 -13.76 0.33 -3.59
N ALA A 28 -13.66 -0.45 -2.51
CA ALA A 28 -14.64 -1.50 -2.20
C ALA A 28 -16.02 -0.91 -1.93
N ALA A 29 -16.10 0.17 -1.13
CA ALA A 29 -17.35 0.86 -0.86
C ALA A 29 -18.01 1.42 -2.12
N TYR A 30 -17.21 1.93 -3.07
CA TYR A 30 -17.69 2.41 -4.36
C TYR A 30 -18.21 1.26 -5.24
N ALA A 31 -17.43 0.17 -5.36
CA ALA A 31 -17.82 -1.01 -6.14
C ALA A 31 -19.11 -1.66 -5.62
N GLU A 32 -19.35 -1.58 -4.30
CA GLU A 32 -20.56 -2.06 -3.64
C GLU A 32 -21.73 -1.06 -3.72
N GLY A 33 -21.54 0.12 -4.31
CA GLY A 33 -22.56 1.17 -4.42
C GLY A 33 -22.90 1.87 -3.09
N ARG A 34 -22.09 1.67 -2.03
CA ARG A 34 -22.26 2.33 -0.73
C ARG A 34 -21.87 3.81 -0.75
N ILE A 35 -21.04 4.21 -1.72
CA ILE A 35 -20.71 5.61 -2.00
C ILE A 35 -20.84 5.90 -3.48
N SER A 36 -21.21 7.14 -3.81
CA SER A 36 -21.22 7.62 -5.19
C SER A 36 -19.81 7.91 -5.70
N GLU A 37 -19.68 8.03 -7.02
CA GLU A 37 -18.42 8.39 -7.69
C GLU A 37 -17.88 9.74 -7.19
N ALA A 38 -18.73 10.77 -7.11
CA ALA A 38 -18.35 12.09 -6.62
C ALA A 38 -17.85 12.06 -5.16
N GLU A 39 -18.39 11.14 -4.35
CA GLU A 39 -17.96 10.95 -2.97
C GLU A 39 -16.64 10.18 -2.89
N PHE A 40 -16.46 9.17 -3.73
CA PHE A 40 -15.20 8.45 -3.89
C PHE A 40 -14.06 9.39 -4.29
N ASP A 41 -14.26 10.23 -5.31
CA ASP A 41 -13.24 11.18 -5.80
C ASP A 41 -12.85 12.21 -4.74
N ARG A 42 -13.83 12.73 -3.98
CA ARG A 42 -13.55 13.63 -2.86
C ARG A 42 -12.71 12.94 -1.79
N ARG A 43 -13.10 11.72 -1.39
CA ARG A 43 -12.47 11.00 -0.28
C ARG A 43 -11.12 10.41 -0.64
N ILE A 44 -10.92 9.97 -1.87
CA ILE A 44 -9.62 9.45 -2.32
C ILE A 44 -8.57 10.56 -2.32
N GLY A 45 -8.94 11.79 -2.71
CA GLY A 45 -8.06 12.96 -2.59
C GLY A 45 -7.63 13.24 -1.15
N LEU A 46 -8.56 13.15 -0.19
CA LEU A 46 -8.27 13.30 1.23
C LEU A 46 -7.37 12.18 1.76
N VAL A 47 -7.66 10.93 1.41
CA VAL A 47 -6.84 9.77 1.81
C VAL A 47 -5.41 9.90 1.30
N LEU A 48 -5.22 10.27 0.03
CA LEU A 48 -3.89 10.40 -0.57
C LEU A 48 -3.08 11.55 0.05
N GLY A 49 -3.74 12.63 0.47
CA GLY A 49 -3.13 13.79 1.15
C GLY A 49 -2.95 13.64 2.66
N ALA A 50 -3.48 12.59 3.30
CA ALA A 50 -3.51 12.45 4.75
C ALA A 50 -2.11 12.30 5.36
N ALA A 51 -1.71 13.23 6.23
CA ALA A 51 -0.44 13.18 6.95
C ALA A 51 -0.60 12.55 8.34
N THR A 52 -1.75 12.74 8.97
CA THR A 52 -2.04 12.32 10.34
C THR A 52 -3.28 11.43 10.44
N ARG A 53 -3.43 10.75 11.58
CA ARG A 53 -4.58 9.87 11.82
C ARG A 53 -5.90 10.64 11.84
N LYS A 54 -5.86 11.91 12.23
CA LYS A 54 -6.97 12.85 12.10
C LYS A 54 -7.39 13.02 10.64
N ASP A 55 -6.46 13.40 9.77
CA ASP A 55 -6.73 13.61 8.33
C ASP A 55 -7.32 12.35 7.68
N LEU A 56 -6.81 11.18 8.06
CA LEU A 56 -7.32 9.91 7.56
C LEU A 56 -8.73 9.61 8.09
N ASN A 57 -9.00 9.87 9.37
CA ASN A 57 -10.33 9.69 9.95
C ASN A 57 -11.37 10.63 9.30
N ASP A 58 -10.96 11.86 8.97
CA ASP A 58 -11.82 12.84 8.28
C ASP A 58 -12.28 12.31 6.91
N ALA A 59 -11.41 11.59 6.19
CA ALA A 59 -11.76 10.95 4.92
C ALA A 59 -12.82 9.83 5.05
N PHE A 60 -12.98 9.24 6.23
CA PHE A 60 -13.98 8.20 6.53
C PHE A 60 -15.16 8.70 7.36
N TYR A 61 -15.22 10.00 7.65
CA TYR A 61 -16.30 10.56 8.44
C TYR A 61 -17.65 10.32 7.74
N GLY A 62 -18.61 9.74 8.45
CA GLY A 62 -19.92 9.37 7.94
C GLY A 62 -19.99 8.11 7.07
N LEU A 63 -18.87 7.45 6.77
CA LEU A 63 -18.83 6.18 6.02
C LEU A 63 -18.81 4.94 6.92
N VAL A 64 -18.13 5.06 8.06
CA VAL A 64 -18.03 4.01 9.07
C VAL A 64 -18.88 4.46 10.24
N GLU A 65 -20.07 3.89 10.37
CA GLU A 65 -20.76 3.94 11.67
C GLU A 65 -19.87 3.19 12.67
N PRO A 66 -19.48 3.78 13.81
CA PRO A 66 -18.95 2.98 14.90
C PRO A 66 -20.06 2.00 15.24
N SER A 67 -19.87 0.71 14.96
CA SER A 67 -20.90 -0.28 15.18
C SER A 67 -21.37 -0.18 16.64
N ALA A 68 -22.62 0.22 16.84
CA ALA A 68 -23.30 0.19 18.13
C ALA A 68 -23.55 -1.25 18.63
N GLN A 69 -22.88 -2.25 18.02
CA GLN A 69 -22.96 -3.66 18.38
C GLN A 69 -22.12 -4.00 19.63
N ALA A 70 -21.46 -3.01 20.25
CA ALA A 70 -20.94 -3.13 21.62
C ALA A 70 -21.93 -2.65 22.71
N THR A 71 -23.18 -2.34 22.34
CA THR A 71 -24.26 -2.00 23.29
C THR A 71 -25.47 -2.90 23.02
N GLY A 72 -25.54 -4.05 23.70
CA GLY A 72 -26.75 -4.87 23.66
C GLY A 72 -26.57 -6.38 23.84
N ALA A 73 -25.74 -6.85 24.77
CA ALA A 73 -25.93 -8.19 25.35
C ALA A 73 -26.51 -8.00 26.76
N PRO A 74 -27.70 -8.54 27.09
CA PRO A 74 -28.26 -8.40 28.42
C PRO A 74 -27.31 -9.10 29.41
N TYR A 75 -26.96 -8.35 30.45
CA TYR A 75 -26.23 -8.84 31.63
C TYR A 75 -27.11 -9.88 32.34
N ALA A 76 -27.00 -11.15 31.94
CA ALA A 76 -27.46 -12.24 32.78
C ALA A 76 -26.52 -12.35 33.98
N ALA A 77 -26.90 -11.75 35.09
CA ALA A 77 -26.19 -11.89 36.37
C ALA A 77 -26.35 -13.35 36.87
N PRO A 78 -25.27 -14.09 37.15
CA PRO A 78 -25.37 -15.38 37.82
C PRO A 78 -25.08 -15.17 39.31
N PHE A 79 -26.07 -14.70 40.07
CA PHE A 79 -26.08 -14.98 41.51
C PHE A 79 -26.83 -16.29 41.70
N GLY A 80 -26.06 -17.38 41.80
CA GLY A 80 -26.54 -18.73 42.10
C GLY A 80 -25.43 -19.55 42.73
N ASN A 81 -25.48 -19.68 44.05
CA ASN A 81 -24.57 -20.39 44.95
C ASN A 81 -24.29 -21.85 44.53
N THR A 82 -23.01 -22.26 44.52
CA THR A 82 -22.56 -23.56 45.07
C THR A 82 -21.06 -23.52 45.40
N ALA A 83 -20.73 -24.13 46.53
CA ALA A 83 -19.47 -24.06 47.26
C ALA A 83 -18.29 -24.80 46.60
N GLY A 84 -17.07 -24.30 46.89
CA GLY A 84 -15.86 -25.12 47.01
C GLY A 84 -14.76 -24.89 45.97
N GLY A 85 -13.61 -24.37 46.41
CA GLY A 85 -12.34 -24.52 45.69
C GLY A 85 -11.48 -23.26 45.60
N TYR A 86 -10.45 -23.18 46.43
CA TYR A 86 -9.30 -22.29 46.23
C TYR A 86 -8.60 -22.62 44.90
N GLY A 87 -8.35 -21.62 44.04
CA GLY A 87 -7.48 -21.79 42.86
C GLY A 87 -7.52 -20.66 41.83
N ASP A 88 -6.50 -19.80 41.90
CA ASP A 88 -5.81 -19.13 40.78
C ASP A 88 -6.52 -17.99 39.98
N PRO A 89 -5.98 -16.75 39.97
CA PRO A 89 -6.40 -15.69 39.04
C PRO A 89 -5.73 -15.84 37.66
N GLY A 90 -6.45 -16.45 36.72
CA GLY A 90 -6.04 -16.52 35.30
C GLY A 90 -6.06 -15.16 34.57
N PRO A 91 -5.24 -14.98 33.51
CA PRO A 91 -4.99 -13.67 32.89
C PRO A 91 -6.16 -13.18 32.02
N PHE A 92 -6.43 -11.87 32.08
CA PHE A 92 -7.34 -11.12 31.22
C PHE A 92 -7.13 -11.47 29.73
N ARG A 93 -8.13 -12.09 29.08
CA ARG A 93 -8.13 -12.30 27.63
C ARG A 93 -8.44 -10.98 26.92
N SER A 94 -7.46 -10.49 26.16
CA SER A 94 -7.56 -9.28 25.33
C SER A 94 -8.57 -9.45 24.19
N TYR A 95 -9.59 -8.59 24.17
CA TYR A 95 -10.60 -8.46 23.09
C TYR A 95 -10.02 -8.04 21.73
N GLY A 96 -8.72 -7.76 21.62
CA GLY A 96 -8.08 -7.34 20.37
C GLY A 96 -7.80 -8.48 19.37
N SER A 97 -7.81 -9.74 19.79
CA SER A 97 -7.42 -10.87 18.94
C SER A 97 -8.50 -11.28 17.93
N SER A 98 -9.78 -11.09 18.25
CA SER A 98 -10.90 -11.51 17.40
C SER A 98 -11.09 -10.59 16.18
N LEU A 99 -10.84 -9.29 16.31
CA LEU A 99 -10.82 -8.34 15.18
C LEU A 99 -9.64 -8.59 14.24
N SER A 100 -8.46 -8.94 14.78
CA SER A 100 -7.31 -9.31 13.95
C SER A 100 -7.49 -10.66 13.25
N GLN A 101 -8.19 -11.62 13.85
CA GLN A 101 -8.53 -12.90 13.22
C GLN A 101 -9.65 -12.77 12.19
N ALA A 102 -10.65 -11.92 12.43
CA ALA A 102 -11.69 -11.63 11.45
C ALA A 102 -11.10 -10.93 10.21
N ALA A 103 -10.15 -10.00 10.37
CA ALA A 103 -9.45 -9.37 9.26
C ALA A 103 -8.52 -10.33 8.48
N GLN A 104 -8.04 -11.41 9.11
CA GLN A 104 -7.19 -12.42 8.48
C GLN A 104 -7.95 -13.46 7.65
N ASN A 105 -9.27 -13.61 7.87
CA ASN A 105 -10.08 -14.68 7.27
C ASN A 105 -10.88 -14.26 6.03
N PHE A 106 -10.67 -13.05 5.50
CA PHE A 106 -11.17 -12.72 4.17
C PHE A 106 -10.18 -13.21 3.12
N PRO A 107 -10.60 -13.97 2.08
CA PRO A 107 -9.73 -14.22 0.96
C PRO A 107 -9.26 -12.86 0.44
N ALA A 108 -7.94 -12.65 0.43
CA ALA A 108 -7.35 -11.46 -0.16
C ALA A 108 -7.69 -11.47 -1.64
N LEU A 109 -8.84 -10.89 -2.01
CA LEU A 109 -8.98 -10.27 -3.33
C LEU A 109 -7.71 -9.45 -3.48
N GLN A 110 -6.95 -9.69 -4.56
CA GLN A 110 -5.63 -9.10 -4.74
C GLN A 110 -5.82 -7.58 -4.89
N GLN A 111 -5.88 -6.88 -3.75
CA GLN A 111 -6.24 -5.48 -3.63
C GLN A 111 -5.10 -4.66 -4.22
N GLY A 112 -5.44 -3.78 -5.17
CA GLY A 112 -4.47 -2.98 -5.89
C GLY A 112 -3.65 -2.05 -5.01
N SER A 113 -2.36 -1.89 -5.28
CA SER A 113 -1.46 -1.08 -4.47
C SER A 113 -1.21 0.28 -5.12
N ALA A 114 -1.84 1.34 -4.60
CA ALA A 114 -1.57 2.71 -5.04
C ALA A 114 -0.12 3.13 -4.73
N GLY A 115 0.41 2.81 -3.54
CA GLY A 115 1.83 2.97 -3.22
C GLY A 115 2.76 2.19 -4.15
N GLY A 116 2.38 0.97 -4.55
CA GLY A 116 3.11 0.20 -5.56
C GLY A 116 3.11 0.88 -6.92
N ALA A 117 1.96 1.39 -7.37
CA ALA A 117 1.84 2.15 -8.62
C ALA A 117 2.70 3.43 -8.59
N LEU A 118 2.62 4.19 -7.50
CA LEU A 118 3.43 5.38 -7.28
C LEU A 118 4.93 5.07 -7.31
N ALA A 119 5.35 3.93 -6.75
CA ALA A 119 6.75 3.52 -6.80
C ALA A 119 7.21 3.31 -8.25
N HIS A 120 6.46 2.61 -9.09
CA HIS A 120 6.80 2.46 -10.52
C HIS A 120 6.83 3.81 -11.24
N PHE A 121 5.79 4.64 -11.10
CA PHE A 121 5.72 5.94 -11.77
C PHE A 121 6.78 6.94 -11.29
N SER A 122 7.21 6.85 -10.03
CA SER A 122 8.31 7.67 -9.52
C SER A 122 9.62 7.42 -10.28
N GLY A 123 9.77 6.23 -10.87
CA GLY A 123 10.88 5.88 -11.75
C GLY A 123 10.96 6.72 -13.02
N LEU A 124 9.86 7.29 -13.51
CA LEU A 124 9.86 8.15 -14.70
C LEU A 124 10.57 9.49 -14.44
N PHE A 125 10.46 10.02 -13.21
CA PHE A 125 10.95 11.36 -12.87
C PHE A 125 12.24 11.33 -12.05
N THR A 126 12.41 10.30 -11.22
CA THR A 126 13.51 10.21 -10.25
C THR A 126 14.38 8.97 -10.43
N SER A 127 14.08 8.14 -11.44
CA SER A 127 14.75 6.87 -11.72
C SER A 127 14.81 5.98 -10.48
N VAL A 128 15.99 5.57 -10.02
CA VAL A 128 16.17 4.66 -8.88
C VAL A 128 15.79 5.26 -7.52
N LEU A 129 15.76 6.59 -7.39
CA LEU A 129 15.60 7.24 -6.08
C LEU A 129 14.19 7.11 -5.52
N GLY A 130 13.16 7.42 -6.30
CA GLY A 130 11.76 7.34 -5.89
C GLY A 130 11.35 5.94 -5.41
N PRO A 131 11.59 4.87 -6.20
CA PRO A 131 11.34 3.50 -5.77
C PRO A 131 12.17 3.10 -4.55
N GLY A 132 13.42 3.55 -4.46
CA GLY A 132 14.29 3.26 -3.32
C GLY A 132 13.78 3.87 -2.02
N ILE A 133 13.32 5.13 -2.07
CA ILE A 133 12.66 5.80 -0.94
C ILE A 133 11.35 5.08 -0.60
N GLY A 134 10.53 4.73 -1.59
CA GLY A 134 9.29 3.97 -1.40
C GLY A 134 9.54 2.63 -0.69
N TYR A 135 10.59 1.91 -1.07
CA TYR A 135 11.01 0.67 -0.43
C TYR A 135 11.44 0.87 1.02
N ALA A 136 12.25 1.90 1.29
CA ALA A 136 12.75 2.21 2.62
C ALA A 136 11.64 2.69 3.59
N ALA A 137 10.65 3.43 3.07
CA ALA A 137 9.52 3.94 3.83
C ALA A 137 8.41 2.90 4.08
N SER A 138 8.42 1.78 3.36
CA SER A 138 7.39 0.74 3.45
C SER A 138 7.73 -0.35 4.47
N ARG A 139 6.70 -0.94 5.10
CA ARG A 139 6.91 -2.01 6.09
C ARG A 139 7.42 -3.31 5.46
N PRO A 140 8.32 -4.06 6.13
CA PRO A 140 8.70 -5.40 5.72
C PRO A 140 7.49 -6.30 5.46
N GLY A 141 7.47 -7.00 4.31
CA GLY A 141 6.37 -7.89 3.89
C GLY A 141 5.13 -7.20 3.31
N SER A 142 5.10 -5.86 3.22
CA SER A 142 3.98 -5.15 2.59
C SER A 142 4.04 -5.20 1.06
N VAL A 143 2.87 -5.17 0.41
CA VAL A 143 2.76 -5.13 -1.07
C VAL A 143 3.47 -3.89 -1.64
N ALA A 144 3.32 -2.72 -1.00
CA ALA A 144 3.99 -1.49 -1.41
C ALA A 144 5.51 -1.63 -1.39
N ARG A 145 6.08 -2.31 -0.37
CA ARG A 145 7.52 -2.58 -0.31
C ARG A 145 7.97 -3.51 -1.43
N LYS A 146 7.23 -4.58 -1.68
CA LYS A 146 7.50 -5.52 -2.77
C LYS A 146 7.47 -4.83 -4.14
N GLU A 147 6.44 -4.05 -4.43
CA GLU A 147 6.32 -3.32 -5.70
C GLU A 147 7.39 -2.22 -5.83
N SER A 148 7.77 -1.57 -4.73
CA SER A 148 8.90 -0.64 -4.72
C SER A 148 10.24 -1.34 -5.03
N ALA A 149 10.46 -2.55 -4.51
CA ALA A 149 11.65 -3.34 -4.82
C ALA A 149 11.70 -3.73 -6.31
N LYS A 150 10.57 -4.17 -6.88
CA LYS A 150 10.46 -4.49 -8.31
C LYS A 150 10.77 -3.28 -9.19
N ALA A 151 10.16 -2.13 -8.87
CA ALA A 151 10.40 -0.87 -9.57
C ALA A 151 11.88 -0.46 -9.49
N PHE A 152 12.49 -0.52 -8.30
CA PHE A 152 13.90 -0.20 -8.10
C PHE A 152 14.83 -1.11 -8.92
N ASN A 153 14.64 -2.43 -8.85
CA ASN A 153 15.46 -3.40 -9.57
C ASN A 153 15.41 -3.14 -11.08
N PHE A 154 14.23 -2.84 -11.61
CA PHE A 154 14.08 -2.49 -13.02
C PHE A 154 14.74 -1.14 -13.37
N GLN A 155 14.52 -0.09 -12.58
CA GLN A 155 15.12 1.22 -12.83
C GLN A 155 16.64 1.17 -12.81
N LEU A 156 17.25 0.33 -11.96
CA LEU A 156 18.69 0.14 -11.94
C LEU A 156 19.22 -0.51 -13.23
N ILE A 157 18.59 -1.59 -13.68
CA ILE A 157 18.96 -2.25 -14.95
C ILE A 157 18.77 -1.28 -16.13
N ALA A 158 17.66 -0.54 -16.15
CA ALA A 158 17.38 0.42 -17.20
C ALA A 158 18.39 1.58 -17.21
N LEU A 159 18.76 2.10 -16.04
CA LEU A 159 19.78 3.14 -15.91
C LEU A 159 21.13 2.65 -16.47
N ILE A 160 21.55 1.44 -16.12
CA ILE A 160 22.77 0.83 -16.67
C ILE A 160 22.68 0.71 -18.19
N ALA A 161 21.55 0.20 -18.71
CA ALA A 161 21.33 0.05 -20.14
C ALA A 161 21.36 1.40 -20.89
N LEU A 162 20.80 2.46 -20.30
CA LEU A 162 20.82 3.81 -20.86
C LEU A 162 22.24 4.40 -20.87
N VAL A 163 23.01 4.23 -19.81
CA VAL A 163 24.41 4.70 -19.76
C VAL A 163 25.27 3.98 -20.80
N VAL A 164 25.16 2.64 -20.88
CA VAL A 164 25.90 1.84 -21.86
C VAL A 164 25.45 2.18 -23.28
N GLY A 165 24.14 2.23 -23.54
CA GLY A 165 23.59 2.57 -24.84
C GLY A 165 23.98 3.98 -25.31
N GLY A 166 23.91 4.97 -24.42
CA GLY A 166 24.32 6.34 -24.69
C GLY A 166 25.81 6.46 -25.02
N ALA A 167 26.67 5.76 -24.26
CA ALA A 167 28.11 5.73 -24.53
C ALA A 167 28.42 5.07 -25.89
N LEU A 168 27.79 3.92 -26.18
CA LEU A 168 27.92 3.24 -27.47
C LEU A 168 27.45 4.12 -28.63
N GLN A 169 26.35 4.86 -28.45
CA GLN A 169 25.86 5.79 -29.46
C GLN A 169 26.86 6.95 -29.69
N GLY A 170 27.35 7.56 -28.61
CA GLY A 170 28.29 8.68 -28.68
C GLY A 170 29.64 8.31 -29.30
N ILE A 171 30.07 7.06 -29.22
CA ILE A 171 31.33 6.59 -29.83
C ILE A 171 31.09 6.13 -31.27
N SER A 172 30.06 5.32 -31.52
CA SER A 172 29.85 4.70 -32.83
C SER A 172 29.33 5.63 -33.90
N HIS A 173 28.58 6.68 -33.52
CA HIS A 173 27.86 7.58 -34.45
C HIS A 173 26.98 6.83 -35.48
N SER A 174 26.58 5.60 -35.17
CA SER A 174 25.83 4.74 -36.07
C SER A 174 24.33 5.02 -35.97
N GLY A 175 23.65 5.14 -37.12
CA GLY A 175 22.19 5.25 -37.16
C GLY A 175 21.48 4.03 -36.58
N LEU A 176 22.06 2.83 -36.74
CA LEU A 176 21.52 1.59 -36.17
C LEU A 176 21.60 1.60 -34.64
N VAL A 177 22.74 2.01 -34.08
CA VAL A 177 22.90 2.09 -32.62
C VAL A 177 21.91 3.11 -32.05
N GLY A 178 21.73 4.24 -32.71
CA GLY A 178 20.78 5.28 -32.29
C GLY A 178 19.35 4.78 -32.32
N PHE A 179 18.98 4.06 -33.38
CA PHE A 179 17.68 3.41 -33.51
C PHE A 179 17.42 2.40 -32.37
N LEU A 180 18.38 1.53 -32.05
CA LEU A 180 18.25 0.55 -30.98
C LEU A 180 18.14 1.21 -29.59
N VAL A 181 18.92 2.26 -29.34
CA VAL A 181 18.81 3.06 -28.10
C VAL A 181 17.44 3.71 -28.00
N GLY A 182 16.90 4.23 -29.11
CA GLY A 182 15.53 4.75 -29.20
C GLY A 182 14.47 3.71 -28.85
N LEU A 183 14.58 2.49 -29.38
CA LEU A 183 13.69 1.38 -29.00
C LEU A 183 13.82 1.02 -27.51
N GLY A 184 15.04 1.05 -26.97
CA GLY A 184 15.29 0.85 -25.54
C GLY A 184 14.57 1.87 -24.66
N TRP A 185 14.56 3.14 -25.07
CA TRP A 185 13.81 4.21 -24.40
C TRP A 185 12.30 3.95 -24.37
N VAL A 186 11.73 3.54 -25.50
CA VAL A 186 10.30 3.19 -25.59
C VAL A 186 9.98 1.98 -24.72
N ALA A 187 10.79 0.92 -24.80
CA ALA A 187 10.62 -0.28 -24.00
C ALA A 187 10.69 0.04 -22.49
N TRP A 188 11.64 0.88 -22.06
CA TRP A 188 11.73 1.33 -20.67
C TRP A 188 10.46 2.05 -20.20
N ALA A 189 9.96 3.00 -20.99
CA ALA A 189 8.77 3.77 -20.64
C ALA A 189 7.54 2.85 -20.53
N VAL A 190 7.32 1.99 -21.52
CA VAL A 190 6.21 1.02 -21.54
C VAL A 190 6.28 0.10 -20.33
N LEU A 191 7.44 -0.48 -20.05
CA LEU A 191 7.60 -1.41 -18.92
C LEU A 191 7.41 -0.74 -17.56
N THR A 192 7.77 0.54 -17.43
CA THR A 192 7.52 1.33 -16.22
C THR A 192 6.02 1.57 -16.03
N ILE A 193 5.32 1.94 -17.10
CA ILE A 193 3.86 2.16 -17.08
C ILE A 193 3.12 0.86 -16.79
N VAL A 194 3.47 -0.24 -17.45
CA VAL A 194 2.88 -1.56 -17.22
C VAL A 194 3.08 -1.99 -15.78
N GLY A 195 4.28 -1.81 -15.21
CA GLY A 195 4.54 -2.07 -13.80
C GLY A 195 3.60 -1.29 -12.87
N GLY A 196 3.44 0.01 -13.12
CA GLY A 196 2.54 0.88 -12.36
C GLY A 196 1.07 0.46 -12.44
N VAL A 197 0.57 0.20 -13.66
CA VAL A 197 -0.82 -0.25 -13.87
C VAL A 197 -1.08 -1.61 -13.24
N LYS A 198 -0.15 -2.56 -13.40
CA LYS A 198 -0.28 -3.90 -12.81
C LYS A 198 -0.26 -3.86 -11.29
N ALA A 199 0.61 -3.02 -10.70
CA ALA A 199 0.61 -2.78 -9.26
C ALA A 199 -0.70 -2.13 -8.79
N ALA A 200 -1.23 -1.16 -9.53
CA ALA A 200 -2.51 -0.51 -9.24
C ALA A 200 -3.70 -1.49 -9.27
N HIS A 201 -3.62 -2.56 -10.06
CA HIS A 201 -4.61 -3.63 -10.12
C HIS A 201 -4.33 -4.80 -9.18
N GLY A 202 -3.21 -4.76 -8.44
CA GLY A 202 -2.84 -5.81 -7.48
C GLY A 202 -2.25 -7.05 -8.16
N GLU A 203 -2.00 -6.99 -9.47
CA GLU A 203 -1.45 -8.10 -10.21
C GLU A 203 0.02 -8.32 -9.84
N ASN A 204 0.39 -9.56 -9.53
CA ASN A 204 1.78 -9.90 -9.21
C ASN A 204 2.62 -10.03 -10.50
N TRP A 205 2.76 -8.92 -11.21
CA TRP A 205 3.55 -8.85 -12.42
C TRP A 205 5.05 -8.79 -12.10
N THR A 206 5.85 -9.46 -12.94
CA THR A 206 7.31 -9.39 -12.90
C THR A 206 7.78 -8.87 -14.23
N ASN A 207 8.66 -7.86 -14.19
CA ASN A 207 9.20 -7.27 -15.39
C ASN A 207 10.00 -8.31 -16.20
N PRO A 208 9.74 -8.47 -17.51
CA PRO A 208 10.43 -9.46 -18.34
C PRO A 208 11.94 -9.23 -18.42
N VAL A 209 12.40 -7.97 -18.35
CA VAL A 209 13.82 -7.62 -18.36
C VAL A 209 14.48 -8.06 -17.06
N THR A 210 13.89 -7.78 -15.89
CA THR A 210 14.47 -8.20 -14.61
C THR A 210 14.49 -9.72 -14.49
N LYS A 211 13.44 -10.39 -14.99
CA LYS A 211 13.38 -11.86 -15.10
C LYS A 211 14.51 -12.44 -15.96
N ALA A 212 14.89 -11.76 -17.03
CA ALA A 212 15.96 -12.20 -17.93
C ALA A 212 17.37 -11.90 -17.37
N VAL A 213 17.58 -10.71 -16.81
CA VAL A 213 18.90 -10.21 -16.37
C VAL A 213 19.29 -10.76 -14.98
N LYS A 214 18.34 -11.26 -14.17
CA LYS A 214 18.55 -11.86 -12.83
C LYS A 214 19.33 -10.98 -11.84
N LEU A 215 19.43 -9.68 -12.09
CA LEU A 215 20.00 -8.71 -11.17
C LEU A 215 18.90 -8.17 -10.25
N HIS A 216 18.88 -8.61 -9.00
CA HIS A 216 17.95 -8.14 -7.97
C HIS A 216 18.75 -7.61 -6.77
N VAL A 217 18.79 -6.29 -6.62
CA VAL A 217 19.51 -5.64 -5.51
C VAL A 217 18.63 -5.58 -4.27
N LEU A 218 17.34 -5.24 -4.45
CA LEU A 218 16.37 -5.23 -3.36
C LEU A 218 15.54 -6.52 -3.39
N PRO A 219 15.28 -7.15 -2.22
CA PRO A 219 14.44 -8.33 -2.14
C PRO A 219 12.97 -7.97 -2.36
N GLU A 220 12.29 -8.75 -3.21
CA GLU A 220 10.88 -8.57 -3.58
C GLU A 220 9.92 -9.36 -2.66
N LYS A 221 10.23 -9.39 -1.36
CA LYS A 221 9.49 -10.13 -0.32
C LYS A 221 8.72 -9.20 0.60
#